data_AF-A0A7L2TZL6-F1
#
_entry.id   AF-A0A7L2TZL6-F1
#
_cell.length_a   1.000
_cell.length_b   1.000
_cell.length_c   1.000
_cell.angle_alpha   90.00
_cell.angle_beta   90.00
_cell.angle_gamma   90.00
#
_symmetry.space_group_name_H-M   'P 1'
#
loop_
_entity.id
_entity.type
_entity.pdbx_description
1 polymer ?
#
loop_
_entity_poly.entity_id
_entity_poly.type
_entity_poly.pdbx_seq_one_letter_code
_entity_poly.pdbx_strand_id
1 'polypeptide(L)'
;QVAMNVYELSSAAGLPCEIDPALVVALSSQKSENISPEEEYKIACLLMVFVAVSLPTLASNVMSQYSPAIEGHCNNIHCLAKAINQIAAALFTIHKGSIEDRLKEFLAV
;
A
#
# COMPACT_ATOMS: atom_id res chain seq x y z
N GLN A 1 16.33 7.79 8.61
CA GLN A 1 17.04 8.36 7.45
C GLN A 1 18.10 7.40 6.91
N VAL A 2 18.98 6.83 7.74
CA VAL A 2 20.01 5.86 7.30
C VAL A 2 19.44 4.65 6.55
N ALA A 3 18.31 4.07 7.01
CA ALA A 3 17.71 2.90 6.36
C ALA A 3 17.18 3.19 4.93
N MET A 4 16.64 4.38 4.66
CA MET A 4 16.09 4.70 3.33
C MET A 4 17.17 4.85 2.27
N ASN A 5 18.35 5.37 2.63
CA ASN A 5 19.48 5.47 1.69
C ASN A 5 20.00 4.08 1.29
N VAL A 6 19.96 3.11 2.20
CA VAL A 6 20.31 1.70 1.89
C VAL A 6 19.27 1.09 0.95
N TYR A 7 17.99 1.34 1.19
CA TYR A 7 16.92 0.87 0.30
C TYR A 7 16.97 1.53 -1.07
N GLU A 8 17.33 2.81 -1.17
CA GLU A 8 17.52 3.50 -2.44
C GLU A 8 18.62 2.83 -3.27
N LEU A 9 19.80 2.62 -2.68
CA LEU A 9 20.90 1.93 -3.35
C LEU A 9 20.54 0.49 -3.74
N SER A 10 19.85 -0.24 -2.85
CA SER A 10 19.42 -1.62 -3.10
C SER A 10 18.41 -1.69 -4.25
N SER A 11 17.42 -0.80 -4.25
CA SER A 11 16.40 -0.73 -5.31
C SER A 11 16.99 -0.34 -6.67
N ALA A 12 18.01 0.53 -6.70
CA ALA A 12 18.74 0.87 -7.92
C ALA A 12 19.52 -0.32 -8.50
N ALA A 13 19.92 -1.28 -7.66
CA ALA A 13 20.51 -2.55 -8.09
C ALA A 13 19.47 -3.62 -8.47
N GLY A 14 18.17 -3.28 -8.47
CA GLY A 14 17.08 -4.22 -8.75
C GLY A 14 16.76 -5.17 -7.60
N LEU A 15 17.28 -4.91 -6.40
CA LEU A 15 16.96 -5.72 -5.22
C LEU A 15 15.56 -5.36 -4.69
N PRO A 16 14.75 -6.35 -4.29
CA PRO A 16 13.47 -6.08 -3.67
C PRO A 16 13.69 -5.45 -2.29
N CYS A 17 12.97 -4.37 -2.01
CA CYS A 17 12.96 -3.69 -0.71
C CYS A 17 11.59 -3.86 -0.05
N GLU A 18 11.57 -4.05 1.27
CA GLU A 18 10.31 -4.12 2.03
C GLU A 18 9.52 -2.82 1.96
N ILE A 19 10.24 -1.69 1.94
CA ILE A 19 9.70 -0.35 1.74
C ILE A 19 10.31 0.19 0.45
N ASP A 20 9.47 0.49 -0.54
CA ASP A 20 9.91 1.10 -1.79
C ASP A 20 10.31 2.59 -1.56
N PRO A 21 11.60 2.95 -1.73
CA PRO A 21 12.06 4.31 -1.51
C PRO A 21 11.52 5.30 -2.54
N ALA A 22 11.34 4.88 -3.80
CA ALA A 22 10.79 5.74 -4.84
C ALA A 22 9.31 6.05 -4.57
N LEU A 23 8.55 5.07 -4.08
CA LEU A 23 7.16 5.26 -3.67
C LEU A 23 7.04 6.21 -2.48
N VAL A 24 7.92 6.07 -1.47
CA VAL A 24 7.96 7.00 -0.33
C VAL A 24 8.24 8.43 -0.76
N VAL A 25 9.22 8.63 -1.66
CA VAL A 25 9.55 9.97 -2.20
C VAL A 25 8.37 10.55 -2.98
N ALA A 26 7.75 9.76 -3.85
CA ALA A 26 6.61 10.20 -4.66
C ALA A 26 5.42 10.62 -3.78
N LEU A 27 5.04 9.80 -2.80
CA LEU A 27 3.91 10.10 -1.91
C LEU A 27 4.21 11.25 -0.94
N SER A 28 5.47 11.41 -0.50
CA SER A 28 5.87 12.55 0.33
C SER A 28 5.68 13.90 -0.39
N SER A 29 5.77 13.91 -1.72
CA SER A 29 5.57 15.13 -2.53
C SER A 29 4.09 15.52 -2.69
N GLN A 30 3.16 14.61 -2.39
CA GLN A 30 1.71 14.85 -2.46
C GLN A 30 1.13 15.44 -1.17
N LYS A 31 2.00 15.77 -0.21
CA LYS A 31 1.61 16.36 1.06
C LYS A 31 0.86 17.67 0.84
N SER A 32 -0.31 17.80 1.46
CA SER A 32 -1.14 18.99 1.28
C SER A 32 -0.78 20.05 2.32
N GLU A 33 -0.34 21.24 1.89
CA GLU A 33 0.10 22.32 2.80
C GLU A 33 -0.98 22.75 3.82
N ASN A 34 -2.25 22.49 3.52
CA ASN A 34 -3.40 22.90 4.33
C ASN A 34 -3.91 21.82 5.31
N ILE A 35 -3.28 20.64 5.36
CA ILE A 35 -3.73 19.51 6.17
C ILE A 35 -2.71 19.23 7.28
N SER A 36 -3.18 19.00 8.51
CA SER A 36 -2.29 18.67 9.61
C SER A 36 -1.69 17.26 9.43
N PRO A 37 -0.48 16.98 9.94
CA PRO A 37 0.12 15.64 9.85
C PRO A 37 -0.74 14.53 10.47
N GLU A 38 -1.52 14.85 11.51
CA GLU A 38 -2.44 13.92 12.16
C GLU A 38 -3.64 13.58 11.27
N GLU A 39 -4.18 14.56 10.56
CA GLU A 39 -5.30 14.34 9.63
C GLU A 39 -4.83 13.52 8.41
N GLU A 40 -3.62 13.76 7.87
CA GLU A 40 -3.06 12.92 6.81
C GLU A 40 -2.87 11.46 7.24
N TYR A 41 -2.35 11.24 8.46
CA TYR A 41 -2.23 9.90 9.02
C TYR A 41 -3.58 9.21 9.17
N LYS A 42 -4.61 9.95 9.63
CA LYS A 42 -5.97 9.44 9.74
C LYS A 42 -6.56 9.10 8.37
N ILE A 43 -6.31 9.91 7.33
CA ILE A 43 -6.69 9.60 5.95
C ILE A 43 -6.02 8.30 5.49
N ALA A 44 -4.74 8.09 5.77
CA ALA A 44 -4.04 6.84 5.44
C ALA A 44 -4.66 5.62 6.15
N CYS A 45 -5.07 5.75 7.41
CA CYS A 45 -5.78 4.69 8.14
C CYS A 45 -7.16 4.41 7.51
N LEU A 46 -7.94 5.46 7.24
CA LEU A 46 -9.27 5.33 6.63
C LEU A 46 -9.21 4.77 5.21
N LEU A 47 -8.13 5.01 4.46
CA LEU A 47 -7.90 4.38 3.16
C LEU A 47 -7.84 2.85 3.29
N MET A 48 -7.14 2.33 4.30
CA MET A 48 -7.06 0.87 4.53
C MET A 48 -8.44 0.30 4.88
N VAL A 49 -9.18 0.94 5.77
CA VAL A 49 -10.56 0.56 6.11
C VAL A 49 -11.44 0.56 4.87
N PHE A 50 -11.37 1.62 4.07
CA PHE A 50 -12.18 1.77 2.86
C PHE A 50 -11.90 0.68 1.83
N VAL A 51 -10.63 0.35 1.60
CA VAL A 51 -10.27 -0.76 0.70
C VAL A 51 -10.78 -2.09 1.25
N ALA A 52 -10.56 -2.38 2.54
CA ALA A 52 -10.99 -3.65 3.16
C ALA A 52 -12.50 -3.90 3.00
N VAL A 53 -13.33 -2.93 3.38
CA VAL A 53 -14.80 -3.05 3.28
C VAL A 53 -15.31 -3.03 1.83
N SER A 54 -14.49 -2.58 0.88
CA SER A 54 -14.84 -2.56 -0.54
C SER A 54 -14.52 -3.88 -1.25
N LEU A 55 -13.62 -4.72 -0.73
CA LEU A 55 -13.23 -5.99 -1.37
C LEU A 55 -14.42 -6.93 -1.70
N PRO A 56 -15.45 -7.08 -0.85
CA PRO A 56 -16.59 -7.95 -1.17
C PRO A 56 -17.35 -7.54 -2.43
N THR A 57 -17.30 -6.26 -2.82
CA THR A 57 -17.95 -5.78 -4.05
C THR A 57 -17.37 -6.45 -5.30
N LEU A 58 -16.10 -6.84 -5.26
CA LEU A 58 -15.40 -7.52 -6.36
C LEU A 58 -16.00 -8.89 -6.67
N ALA A 59 -16.62 -9.56 -5.68
CA ALA A 59 -17.23 -10.89 -5.86
C ALA A 59 -18.41 -10.87 -6.85
N SER A 60 -19.05 -9.71 -7.05
CA SER A 60 -20.15 -9.55 -8.02
C SER A 60 -19.68 -9.38 -9.46
N ASN A 61 -18.38 -9.12 -9.69
CA ASN A 61 -17.84 -8.87 -11.01
C ASN A 61 -17.39 -10.19 -11.65
N VAL A 62 -17.98 -10.54 -12.80
CA VAL A 62 -17.65 -11.78 -13.55
C VAL A 62 -16.16 -11.86 -13.91
N MET A 63 -15.50 -10.72 -14.12
CA MET A 63 -14.06 -10.67 -14.44
C MET A 63 -13.16 -10.91 -13.23
N SER A 64 -13.71 -10.98 -12.01
CA SER A 64 -12.99 -11.36 -10.79
C SER A 64 -12.80 -12.87 -10.65
N GLN A 65 -13.15 -13.66 -11.67
CA GLN A 65 -12.87 -15.09 -11.67
C GLN A 65 -11.35 -15.33 -11.71
N TYR A 66 -10.88 -16.22 -10.83
CA TYR A 66 -9.51 -16.73 -10.88
C TYR A 66 -9.33 -17.67 -12.07
N SER A 67 -8.28 -17.46 -12.86
CA SER A 67 -7.89 -18.28 -13.99
C SER A 67 -6.53 -18.93 -13.70
N PRO A 68 -6.45 -20.28 -13.64
CA PRO A 68 -5.19 -20.99 -13.45
C PRO A 68 -4.14 -20.68 -14.54
N ALA A 69 -4.56 -20.34 -15.75
CA ALA A 69 -3.66 -20.05 -16.87
C ALA A 69 -2.83 -18.77 -16.68
N ILE A 70 -3.32 -17.83 -15.87
CA ILE A 70 -2.62 -16.56 -15.55
C ILE A 70 -2.19 -16.50 -14.09
N GLU A 71 -2.45 -17.56 -13.31
CA GLU A 71 -2.24 -17.61 -11.85
C GLU A 71 -2.82 -16.39 -11.11
N GLY A 72 -3.98 -15.90 -11.57
CA GLY A 72 -4.56 -14.64 -11.14
C GLY A 72 -5.98 -14.42 -11.65
N HIS A 73 -6.43 -13.17 -11.59
CA HIS A 73 -7.79 -12.75 -11.95
C HIS A 73 -7.81 -11.94 -13.26
N CYS A 74 -8.84 -12.12 -14.09
CA CYS A 74 -8.94 -11.49 -15.42
C CYS A 74 -9.01 -9.95 -15.38
N ASN A 75 -9.47 -9.37 -14.28
CA ASN A 75 -9.51 -7.91 -14.04
C ASN A 75 -8.34 -7.39 -13.18
N ASN A 76 -7.26 -8.15 -13.03
CA ASN A 76 -6.06 -7.75 -12.31
C ASN A 76 -6.23 -7.52 -10.79
N ILE A 77 -7.33 -7.94 -10.15
CA ILE A 77 -7.49 -7.73 -8.69
C ILE A 77 -6.45 -8.48 -7.84
N HIS A 78 -5.74 -9.46 -8.41
CA HIS A 78 -4.57 -10.08 -7.78
C HIS A 78 -3.42 -9.06 -7.53
N CYS A 79 -3.34 -8.00 -8.33
CA CYS A 79 -2.38 -6.90 -8.13
C CYS A 79 -2.70 -6.07 -6.87
N LEU A 80 -3.93 -6.13 -6.35
CA LEU A 80 -4.29 -5.42 -5.12
C LEU A 80 -3.42 -5.88 -3.95
N ALA A 81 -2.99 -7.15 -3.90
CA ALA A 81 -2.08 -7.64 -2.87
C ALA A 81 -0.76 -6.84 -2.84
N LYS A 82 -0.20 -6.53 -4.02
CA LYS A 82 1.01 -5.69 -4.11
C LYS A 82 0.72 -4.24 -3.74
N ALA A 83 -0.39 -3.70 -4.24
CA ALA A 83 -0.78 -2.31 -3.99
C ALA A 83 -1.03 -2.05 -2.50
N ILE A 84 -1.83 -2.87 -1.82
CA ILE A 84 -2.16 -2.73 -0.40
C ILE A 84 -0.88 -2.77 0.45
N ASN A 85 -0.02 -3.76 0.24
CA ASN A 85 1.21 -3.91 1.03
C ASN A 85 2.17 -2.71 0.83
N GLN A 86 2.43 -2.32 -0.42
CA GLN A 86 3.41 -1.27 -0.72
C GLN A 86 2.89 0.12 -0.35
N ILE A 87 1.60 0.40 -0.56
CA ILE A 87 0.99 1.68 -0.19
C ILE A 87 0.92 1.82 1.35
N ALA A 88 0.54 0.76 2.07
CA ALA A 88 0.58 0.78 3.53
C ALA A 88 2.00 0.99 4.05
N ALA A 89 2.99 0.25 3.52
CA ALA A 89 4.38 0.40 3.90
C ALA A 89 4.89 1.84 3.69
N ALA A 90 4.60 2.43 2.52
CA ALA A 90 5.05 3.79 2.20
C ALA A 90 4.34 4.85 3.08
N LEU A 91 3.01 4.86 3.14
CA LEU A 91 2.25 5.86 3.90
C LEU A 91 2.57 5.80 5.40
N PHE A 92 2.59 4.61 6.00
CA PHE A 92 2.87 4.50 7.42
C PHE A 92 4.36 4.70 7.75
N THR A 93 5.27 4.54 6.79
CA THR A 93 6.65 5.03 6.93
C THR A 93 6.73 6.56 6.96
N ILE A 94 6.04 7.25 6.03
CA ILE A 94 6.00 8.71 5.95
C ILE A 94 5.44 9.32 7.24
N HIS A 95 4.34 8.76 7.74
CA HIS A 95 3.65 9.25 8.93
C HIS A 95 4.20 8.65 10.24
N LYS A 96 5.27 7.86 10.19
CA LYS A 96 5.91 7.23 11.36
C LYS A 96 4.96 6.36 12.20
N GLY A 97 4.02 5.69 11.53
CA GLY A 97 3.11 4.72 12.12
C GLY A 97 3.65 3.29 12.08
N SER A 98 2.94 2.38 12.74
CA SER A 98 3.24 0.93 12.70
C SER A 98 2.62 0.30 11.45
N ILE A 99 3.45 -0.13 10.49
CA ILE A 99 2.99 -0.79 9.27
C ILE A 99 2.29 -2.12 9.62
N GLU A 100 2.90 -2.89 10.53
CA GLU A 100 2.41 -4.21 10.93
C GLU A 100 1.01 -4.12 11.57
N ASP A 101 0.80 -3.21 12.50
CA ASP A 101 -0.50 -3.08 13.19
C ASP A 101 -1.60 -2.64 12.21
N ARG A 102 -1.28 -1.75 11.28
CA ARG A 102 -2.24 -1.26 10.27
C ARG A 102 -2.59 -2.33 9.25
N LEU A 103 -1.64 -3.19 8.86
CA LEU A 103 -1.91 -4.34 8.00
C LEU A 103 -2.68 -5.46 8.73
N LYS A 104 -2.42 -5.68 10.03
CA LYS A 104 -3.22 -6.60 10.85
C LYS A 104 -4.66 -6.13 10.97
N GLU A 105 -4.86 -4.82 11.18
CA GLU A 105 -6.19 -4.21 11.20
C GLU A 105 -6.89 -4.38 9.84
N PHE A 106 -6.20 -4.08 8.73
CA PHE A 106 -6.73 -4.30 7.38
C PHE A 106 -7.18 -5.74 7.14
N LEU A 107 -6.42 -6.74 7.61
CA LEU A 107 -6.75 -8.15 7.45
C LEU A 107 -7.91 -8.61 8.34
N ALA A 108 -8.14 -7.93 9.46
CA ALA A 108 -9.16 -8.30 10.44
C ALA A 108 -10.54 -7.68 10.18
N VAL A 109 -10.62 -6.64 9.35
CA VAL A 109 -11.87 -5.98 8.91
C VAL A 109 -12.61 -6.86 7.90
#